data_AF-A0A6C0IZ66-F1
#
_entry.id   AF-A0A6C0IZ66-F1
#
_cell.length_a   1.000
_cell.length_b   1.000
_cell.length_c   1.000
_cell.angle_alpha   90.00
_cell.angle_beta   90.00
_cell.angle_gamma   90.00
#
_symmetry.space_group_name_H-M   'P 1'
#
loop_
_entity.id
_entity.type
_entity.pdbx_description
1 polymer ?
#
loop_
_entity_poly.entity_id
_entity_poly.type
_entity_poly.pdbx_seq_one_letter_code
_entity_poly.pdbx_strand_id
1 'polypeptide(L)'
;MKYNTNPCGICKEIYKEPEYKVNAVNSCFVNSATAFLGYPSNNLIQCDTLDKWNDCMNQTKNERMDMYPSSYQLRMSPSWGQTPHYFPRLLNENNSIQNSYDQCNELCKKDKFPNDCQLNCYIDANSVIPVKENFEENFEEKIKNPKYDSEGNRIENSYKNLNKNSITYNKLEKAHPFIFWATFIIFITLFIFIINYFIKSLFTKF
;
A
#
# COMPACT_ATOMS: atom_id res chain seq x y z
N MET A 1 9.91 -18.96 -10.96
CA MET A 1 10.00 -17.98 -9.87
C MET A 1 8.60 -17.45 -9.62
N LYS A 2 8.17 -17.26 -8.37
CA LYS A 2 6.87 -16.65 -8.10
C LYS A 2 7.01 -15.13 -8.03
N TYR A 3 5.96 -14.42 -8.44
CA TYR A 3 5.93 -12.98 -8.48
C TYR A 3 4.69 -12.44 -7.77
N ASN A 4 4.86 -11.34 -7.05
CA ASN A 4 3.78 -10.47 -6.60
C ASN A 4 3.72 -9.24 -7.51
N THR A 5 2.59 -8.54 -7.49
CA THR A 5 2.41 -7.29 -8.22
C THR A 5 2.16 -6.13 -7.25
N ASN A 6 2.77 -4.98 -7.55
CA ASN A 6 2.62 -3.71 -6.85
C ASN A 6 2.39 -2.55 -7.84
N PRO A 7 1.20 -2.47 -8.48
CA PRO A 7 0.86 -1.35 -9.36
C PRO A 7 0.92 0.01 -8.63
N CYS A 8 0.62 0.05 -7.34
CA CYS A 8 0.61 1.29 -6.56
C CYS A 8 1.96 2.01 -6.58
N GLY A 9 3.05 1.28 -6.32
CA GLY A 9 4.39 1.86 -6.23
C GLY A 9 4.79 2.58 -7.50
N ILE A 10 4.73 1.87 -8.63
CA ILE A 10 5.13 2.41 -9.93
C ILE A 10 4.18 3.52 -10.41
N CYS A 11 2.86 3.37 -10.22
CA CYS A 11 1.90 4.41 -10.61
C CYS A 11 2.10 5.69 -9.80
N LYS A 12 2.40 5.59 -8.50
CA LYS A 12 2.75 6.76 -7.69
C LYS A 12 4.03 7.41 -8.18
N GLU A 13 5.05 6.63 -8.54
CA GLU A 13 6.31 7.16 -9.04
C GLU A 13 6.15 7.93 -10.36
N ILE A 14 5.39 7.39 -11.32
CA ILE A 14 5.14 8.03 -12.63
C ILE A 14 4.32 9.32 -12.49
N TYR A 15 3.34 9.35 -11.60
CA TYR A 15 2.39 10.47 -11.44
C TYR A 15 2.68 11.35 -10.23
N LYS A 16 3.92 11.32 -9.75
CA LYS A 16 4.46 12.24 -8.74
C LYS A 16 4.98 13.46 -9.50
N GLU A 17 4.22 14.57 -9.54
CA GLU A 17 4.69 15.97 -9.77
C GLU A 17 3.53 16.93 -10.13
N PRO A 18 3.50 18.18 -9.61
CA PRO A 18 4.07 18.67 -8.33
C PRO A 18 3.24 18.22 -7.11
N GLU A 19 2.06 17.64 -7.37
CA GLU A 19 1.22 16.93 -6.43
C GLU A 19 0.86 15.57 -7.03
N TYR A 20 0.51 14.58 -6.20
CA TYR A 20 -0.03 13.32 -6.72
C TYR A 20 -1.33 13.55 -7.49
N LYS A 21 -1.33 13.19 -8.78
CA LYS A 21 -2.55 13.16 -9.60
C LYS A 21 -3.37 11.94 -9.22
N VAL A 22 -4.15 12.02 -8.12
CA VAL A 22 -4.89 10.87 -7.54
C VAL A 22 -5.72 10.12 -8.58
N ASN A 23 -6.40 10.82 -9.50
CA ASN A 23 -7.14 10.19 -10.60
C ASN A 23 -6.23 9.40 -11.56
N ALA A 24 -5.04 9.90 -11.87
CA ALA A 24 -4.09 9.23 -12.75
C ALA A 24 -3.49 7.99 -12.08
N VAL A 25 -3.14 8.09 -10.78
CA VAL A 25 -2.69 6.95 -9.98
C VAL A 25 -3.80 5.89 -9.90
N ASN A 26 -5.05 6.30 -9.69
CA ASN A 26 -6.22 5.42 -9.66
C ASN A 26 -6.41 4.68 -11.00
N SER A 27 -6.41 5.40 -12.12
CA SER A 27 -6.55 4.80 -13.44
C SER A 27 -5.40 3.85 -13.77
N CYS A 28 -4.16 4.26 -13.49
CA CYS A 28 -2.97 3.42 -13.68
C CYS A 28 -3.03 2.13 -12.85
N PHE A 29 -3.38 2.25 -11.56
CA PHE A 29 -3.50 1.11 -10.67
C PHE A 29 -4.54 0.12 -11.18
N VAL A 30 -5.75 0.61 -11.49
CA VAL A 30 -6.86 -0.27 -11.87
C VAL A 30 -6.57 -0.94 -13.22
N ASN A 31 -5.99 -0.22 -14.18
CA ASN A 31 -5.63 -0.79 -15.48
C ASN A 31 -4.60 -1.91 -15.34
N SER A 32 -3.49 -1.65 -14.64
CA SER A 32 -2.45 -2.68 -14.44
C SER A 32 -2.96 -3.85 -13.59
N ALA A 33 -3.67 -3.59 -12.48
CA ALA A 33 -4.27 -4.64 -11.66
C ALA A 33 -5.25 -5.52 -12.45
N THR A 34 -6.11 -4.91 -13.27
CA THR A 34 -7.07 -5.64 -14.13
C THR A 34 -6.33 -6.47 -15.18
N ALA A 35 -5.25 -5.94 -15.76
CA ALA A 35 -4.45 -6.66 -16.74
C ALA A 35 -3.89 -7.96 -16.16
N PHE A 36 -3.34 -7.93 -14.94
CA PHE A 36 -2.84 -9.14 -14.28
C PHE A 36 -3.94 -10.10 -13.81
N LEU A 37 -5.16 -9.63 -13.55
CA LEU A 37 -6.31 -10.50 -13.26
C LEU A 37 -6.80 -11.29 -14.48
N GLY A 38 -6.65 -10.72 -15.68
CA GLY A 38 -7.01 -11.38 -16.94
C GLY A 38 -6.12 -12.59 -17.28
N TYR A 39 -4.99 -12.74 -16.58
CA TYR A 39 -4.05 -13.85 -16.76
C TYR A 39 -3.83 -14.56 -15.41
N PRO A 40 -4.82 -15.35 -14.93
CA PRO A 40 -4.67 -16.12 -13.69
C PRO A 40 -3.56 -17.16 -13.88
N SER A 41 -2.35 -16.77 -13.50
CA SER A 41 -1.21 -17.66 -13.49
C SER A 41 -1.29 -18.48 -12.21
N ASN A 42 -1.94 -19.64 -12.29
CA ASN A 42 -2.21 -20.46 -11.10
C ASN A 42 -0.95 -20.83 -10.28
N ASN A 43 0.28 -20.56 -10.77
CA ASN A 43 1.52 -20.79 -10.03
C ASN A 43 2.61 -19.70 -10.13
N LEU A 44 2.44 -18.63 -10.92
CA LEU A 44 3.55 -17.74 -11.33
C LEU A 44 3.43 -16.30 -10.81
N ILE A 45 2.25 -15.71 -10.87
CA ILE A 45 1.91 -14.37 -10.41
C ILE A 45 0.77 -14.50 -9.40
N GLN A 46 1.02 -14.05 -8.17
CA GLN A 46 0.02 -13.95 -7.12
C GLN A 46 -0.61 -12.55 -7.20
N CYS A 47 -1.90 -12.51 -7.50
CA CYS A 47 -2.67 -11.28 -7.72
C CYS A 47 -3.59 -10.97 -6.54
N ASP A 48 -3.04 -10.28 -5.53
CA ASP A 48 -3.83 -9.67 -4.43
C ASP A 48 -4.01 -8.15 -4.67
N THR A 49 -4.03 -7.72 -5.93
CA THR A 49 -3.84 -6.31 -6.30
C THR A 49 -5.05 -5.45 -6.08
N LEU A 50 -6.25 -5.86 -6.48
CA LEU A 50 -7.45 -5.02 -6.30
C LEU A 50 -7.81 -4.79 -4.84
N ASP A 51 -7.53 -5.75 -3.95
CA ASP A 51 -7.79 -5.61 -2.52
C ASP A 51 -6.96 -4.49 -1.88
N LYS A 52 -5.79 -4.19 -2.45
CA LYS A 52 -4.88 -3.12 -2.00
C LYS A 52 -5.22 -1.75 -2.60
N TRP A 53 -6.26 -1.65 -3.43
CA TRP A 53 -6.64 -0.39 -4.08
C TRP A 53 -6.99 0.69 -3.05
N ASN A 54 -7.83 0.37 -2.07
CA ASN A 54 -8.28 1.31 -1.05
C ASN A 54 -7.09 1.90 -0.29
N ASP A 55 -6.16 1.05 0.15
CA ASP A 55 -4.97 1.46 0.89
C ASP A 55 -4.07 2.36 0.04
N CYS A 56 -3.82 1.96 -1.22
CA CYS A 56 -3.04 2.74 -2.16
C CYS A 56 -3.64 4.13 -2.40
N MET A 57 -4.95 4.20 -2.66
CA MET A 57 -5.63 5.46 -2.95
C MET A 57 -5.74 6.36 -1.72
N ASN A 58 -6.00 5.80 -0.54
CA ASN A 58 -6.02 6.55 0.72
C ASN A 58 -4.63 7.15 1.02
N GLN A 59 -3.57 6.36 0.84
CA GLN A 59 -2.21 6.85 1.00
C GLN A 59 -1.90 7.96 -0.01
N THR A 60 -2.22 7.76 -1.28
CA THR A 60 -1.99 8.74 -2.34
C THR A 60 -2.76 10.04 -2.10
N LYS A 61 -3.99 9.96 -1.59
CA LYS A 61 -4.81 11.11 -1.20
C LYS A 61 -4.19 11.86 -0.01
N ASN A 62 -3.75 11.15 1.02
CA ASN A 62 -3.17 11.76 2.23
C ASN A 62 -1.80 12.41 1.98
N GLU A 63 -1.04 11.90 1.00
CA GLU A 63 0.23 12.50 0.59
C GLU A 63 0.05 13.73 -0.30
N ARG A 64 -1.18 14.06 -0.71
CA ARG A 64 -1.50 15.29 -1.45
C ARG A 64 -1.80 16.41 -0.45
N MET A 65 -1.04 17.50 -0.54
CA MET A 65 -1.12 18.59 0.44
C MET A 65 -2.37 19.48 0.28
N ASP A 66 -2.95 19.56 -0.93
CA ASP A 66 -4.07 20.48 -1.23
C ASP A 66 -5.48 19.85 -1.19
N MET A 67 -5.65 18.60 -0.74
CA MET A 67 -6.97 17.94 -0.71
C MET A 67 -7.58 17.91 0.70
N TYR A 68 -8.68 18.66 0.89
CA TYR A 68 -9.52 18.48 2.08
C TYR A 68 -10.14 17.08 2.11
N PRO A 69 -10.03 16.32 3.23
CA PRO A 69 -10.46 14.92 3.30
C PRO A 69 -11.91 14.64 2.92
N SER A 70 -12.81 15.61 3.11
CA SER A 70 -14.26 15.47 2.95
C SER A 70 -14.80 15.72 1.55
N SER A 71 -14.06 16.37 0.65
CA SER A 71 -14.55 16.76 -0.68
C SER A 71 -14.26 15.74 -1.80
N TYR A 72 -13.30 14.85 -1.58
CA TYR A 72 -12.87 13.88 -2.59
C TYR A 72 -13.32 12.46 -2.25
N GLN A 73 -14.31 11.97 -2.99
CA GLN A 73 -14.81 10.59 -2.92
C GLN A 73 -13.95 9.68 -3.79
N LEU A 74 -13.33 8.68 -3.17
CA LEU A 74 -12.59 7.65 -3.89
C LEU A 74 -13.57 6.66 -4.54
N ARG A 75 -13.42 6.48 -5.84
CA ARG A 75 -14.09 5.41 -6.60
C ARG A 75 -13.08 4.80 -7.55
N MET A 76 -13.08 3.48 -7.72
CA MET A 76 -12.21 2.84 -8.70
C MET A 76 -12.50 3.42 -10.08
N SER A 77 -11.44 3.76 -10.81
CA SER A 77 -11.59 4.15 -12.22
C SER A 77 -12.06 2.94 -13.03
N PRO A 78 -12.97 3.10 -13.99
CA PRO A 78 -13.28 2.02 -14.92
C PRO A 78 -12.03 1.67 -15.75
N SER A 79 -11.76 0.37 -15.93
CA SER A 79 -10.75 -0.12 -16.87
C SER A 79 -11.40 -0.40 -18.22
N TRP A 80 -10.96 0.31 -19.26
CA TRP A 80 -11.58 0.23 -20.59
C TRP A 80 -10.83 -0.66 -21.58
N GLY A 81 -9.65 -1.19 -21.20
CA GLY A 81 -8.87 -2.10 -22.05
C GLY A 81 -8.54 -1.57 -23.46
N GLN A 82 -8.51 -0.25 -23.65
CA GLN A 82 -8.38 0.37 -24.97
C GLN A 82 -6.98 0.17 -25.58
N THR A 83 -5.97 0.06 -24.73
CA THR A 83 -4.58 -0.21 -25.10
C THR A 83 -4.18 -1.57 -24.53
N PRO A 84 -3.50 -2.42 -25.32
CA PRO A 84 -3.17 -3.76 -24.86
C PRO A 84 -2.17 -3.76 -23.68
N HIS A 85 -2.26 -4.82 -22.88
CA HIS A 85 -1.32 -5.17 -21.82
C HIS A 85 -0.69 -6.54 -22.15
N TYR A 86 0.35 -6.57 -22.98
CA TYR A 86 0.97 -7.84 -23.39
C TYR A 86 1.85 -8.45 -22.32
N PHE A 87 2.42 -7.64 -21.43
CA PHE A 87 3.44 -8.05 -20.48
C PHE A 87 2.99 -9.19 -19.54
N PRO A 88 1.80 -9.16 -18.90
CA PRO A 88 1.37 -10.24 -18.01
C PRO A 88 1.34 -11.62 -18.68
N ARG A 89 0.87 -11.68 -19.94
CA ARG A 89 0.87 -12.90 -20.74
C ARG A 89 2.30 -13.38 -21.04
N LEU A 90 3.15 -12.47 -21.51
CA LEU A 90 4.54 -12.78 -21.88
C LEU A 90 5.35 -13.22 -20.65
N LEU A 91 5.09 -12.64 -19.48
CA LEU A 91 5.74 -13.05 -18.23
C LEU A 91 5.35 -14.48 -17.85
N ASN A 92 4.07 -14.84 -18.05
CA ASN A 92 3.60 -16.20 -17.80
C ASN A 92 4.19 -17.21 -18.80
N GLU A 93 4.45 -16.80 -20.05
CA GLU A 93 5.05 -17.65 -21.10
C GLU A 93 6.58 -17.81 -20.93
N ASN A 94 7.29 -16.72 -20.64
CA ASN A 94 8.76 -16.68 -20.63
C ASN A 94 9.37 -16.90 -19.24
N ASN A 95 8.64 -16.64 -18.15
CA ASN A 95 9.14 -16.66 -16.76
C ASN A 95 10.44 -15.83 -16.59
N SER A 96 10.54 -14.71 -17.31
CA SER A 96 11.66 -13.76 -17.27
C SER A 96 11.13 -12.35 -17.49
N ILE A 97 11.32 -11.47 -16.50
CA ILE A 97 10.85 -10.07 -16.56
C ILE A 97 11.47 -9.35 -17.76
N GLN A 98 12.80 -9.41 -17.91
CA GLN A 98 13.51 -8.68 -18.96
C GLN A 98 13.08 -9.14 -20.37
N ASN A 99 13.10 -10.46 -20.63
CA ASN A 99 12.71 -11.00 -21.93
C ASN A 99 11.24 -10.65 -22.27
N SER A 100 10.36 -10.71 -21.27
CA SER A 100 8.94 -10.34 -21.44
C SER A 100 8.75 -8.86 -21.70
N TYR A 101 9.53 -8.00 -21.06
CA TYR A 101 9.52 -6.55 -21.29
C TYR A 101 10.00 -6.20 -22.70
N ASP A 102 11.12 -6.79 -23.14
CA ASP A 102 11.66 -6.57 -24.48
C ASP A 102 10.67 -7.03 -25.56
N GLN A 103 10.10 -8.23 -25.41
CA GLN A 103 9.06 -8.73 -26.31
C GLN A 103 7.78 -7.87 -26.29
N CYS A 104 7.38 -7.37 -25.12
CA CYS A 104 6.23 -6.48 -24.99
C CYS A 104 6.44 -5.20 -25.82
N ASN A 105 7.62 -4.58 -25.71
CA ASN A 105 7.97 -3.39 -26.49
C ASN A 105 8.01 -3.66 -28.00
N GLU A 106 8.50 -4.82 -28.44
CA GLU A 106 8.47 -5.19 -29.86
C GLU A 106 7.04 -5.38 -30.40
N LEU A 107 6.14 -5.95 -29.60
CA LEU A 107 4.72 -6.07 -29.98
C LEU A 107 4.06 -4.69 -30.07
N CYS A 108 4.34 -3.79 -29.12
CA CYS A 108 3.77 -2.44 -29.10
C CYS A 108 4.15 -1.58 -30.30
N LYS A 109 5.32 -1.79 -30.92
CA LYS A 109 5.71 -1.04 -32.14
C LYS A 109 4.73 -1.24 -33.30
N LYS A 110 3.98 -2.35 -33.29
CA LYS A 110 3.00 -2.71 -34.33
C LYS A 110 1.56 -2.37 -33.92
N ASP A 111 1.35 -1.86 -32.72
CA ASP A 111 0.03 -1.54 -32.19
C ASP A 111 -0.50 -0.20 -32.73
N LYS A 112 -1.82 0.02 -32.62
CA LYS A 112 -2.47 1.28 -32.98
C LYS A 112 -2.01 2.45 -32.09
N PHE A 113 -1.66 2.19 -30.84
CA PHE A 113 -1.16 3.18 -29.88
C PHE A 113 0.19 2.75 -29.27
N PRO A 114 1.30 2.85 -30.03
CA PRO A 114 2.59 2.30 -29.61
C PRO A 114 3.10 2.86 -28.28
N ASN A 115 2.98 4.19 -28.07
CA ASN A 115 3.49 4.84 -26.87
C ASN A 115 2.71 4.42 -25.61
N ASP A 116 1.38 4.36 -25.70
CA ASP A 116 0.53 3.95 -24.57
C ASP A 116 0.76 2.46 -24.26
N CYS A 117 0.94 1.64 -25.29
CA CYS A 117 1.25 0.22 -25.13
C CYS A 117 2.63 0.02 -24.45
N GLN A 118 3.65 0.77 -24.88
CA GLN A 118 4.97 0.73 -24.25
C GLN A 118 4.94 1.23 -22.80
N LEU A 119 4.14 2.26 -22.52
CA LEU A 119 3.90 2.73 -21.15
C LEU A 119 3.25 1.63 -20.30
N ASN A 120 2.26 0.91 -20.83
CA ASN A 120 1.68 -0.26 -20.16
C ASN A 120 2.73 -1.35 -19.92
N CYS A 121 3.58 -1.68 -20.90
CA CYS A 121 4.69 -2.62 -20.71
C CYS A 121 5.62 -2.20 -19.58
N TYR A 122 5.97 -0.91 -19.52
CA TYR A 122 6.83 -0.34 -18.48
C TYR A 122 6.18 -0.42 -17.10
N ILE A 123 4.92 0.00 -16.98
CA ILE A 123 4.17 -0.05 -15.73
C ILE A 123 4.06 -1.50 -15.24
N ASP A 124 3.62 -2.40 -16.12
CA ASP A 124 3.38 -3.79 -15.76
C ASP A 124 4.70 -4.47 -15.36
N ALA A 125 5.79 -4.28 -16.10
CA ALA A 125 7.09 -4.87 -15.77
C ALA A 125 7.65 -4.37 -14.43
N ASN A 126 7.56 -3.07 -14.16
CA ASN A 126 8.05 -2.48 -12.91
C ASN A 126 7.08 -2.67 -11.73
N SER A 127 5.86 -3.14 -11.99
CA SER A 127 4.94 -3.56 -10.93
C SER A 127 5.29 -4.95 -10.38
N VAL A 128 6.08 -5.75 -11.09
CA VAL A 128 6.39 -7.13 -10.70
C VAL A 128 7.51 -7.18 -9.66
N ILE A 129 7.23 -7.85 -8.54
CA ILE A 129 8.17 -8.05 -7.43
C ILE A 129 8.41 -9.56 -7.27
N PRO A 130 9.66 -10.04 -7.32
CA PRO A 130 9.95 -11.44 -7.05
C PRO A 130 9.53 -11.81 -5.63
N VAL A 131 8.72 -12.87 -5.50
CA VAL A 131 8.48 -13.51 -4.22
C VAL A 131 9.79 -14.19 -3.85
N LYS A 132 10.48 -13.66 -2.83
CA LYS A 132 11.52 -14.43 -2.17
C LYS A 132 10.81 -15.63 -1.56
N GLU A 133 11.08 -16.83 -2.07
CA GLU A 133 10.74 -18.06 -1.36
C GLU A 133 11.43 -17.93 -0.01
N ASN A 134 10.64 -17.61 1.02
CA ASN A 134 11.12 -17.81 2.37
C ASN A 134 11.44 -19.30 2.42
N PHE A 135 12.72 -19.63 2.55
CA PHE A 135 13.13 -20.90 3.11
C PHE A 135 12.30 -21.04 4.39
N GLU A 136 11.24 -21.84 4.34
CA GLU A 136 10.61 -22.36 5.53
C GLU A 136 11.65 -23.31 6.14
N GLU A 137 12.64 -22.74 6.82
CA GLU A 137 13.42 -23.46 7.80
C GLU A 137 12.44 -23.83 8.92
N ASN A 138 11.79 -24.97 8.75
CA ASN A 138 11.18 -25.81 9.79
C ASN A 138 10.77 -25.06 11.07
N PHE A 139 9.83 -24.10 10.96
CA PHE A 139 9.32 -23.41 12.13
C PHE A 139 8.50 -24.37 13.02
N GLU A 140 8.03 -25.49 12.47
CA GLU A 140 7.36 -26.55 13.22
C GLU A 140 8.31 -27.45 14.03
N GLU A 141 9.59 -27.54 13.66
CA GLU A 141 10.54 -28.43 14.37
C GLU A 141 11.09 -27.79 15.67
N LYS A 142 11.11 -26.45 15.76
CA LYS A 142 11.52 -25.73 16.98
C LYS A 142 10.43 -25.61 18.04
N ILE A 143 9.17 -25.92 17.73
CA ILE A 143 8.07 -25.88 18.72
C ILE A 143 8.04 -27.14 19.59
N LYS A 144 8.67 -28.25 19.17
CA LYS A 144 8.67 -29.51 19.93
C LYS A 144 9.78 -29.66 20.98
N ASN A 145 10.80 -28.80 20.99
CA ASN A 145 11.90 -28.89 21.96
C ASN A 145 12.02 -27.60 22.79
N PRO A 146 11.29 -27.47 23.91
CA PRO A 146 11.57 -26.41 24.88
C PRO A 146 13.00 -26.58 25.41
N LYS A 147 13.83 -25.54 25.26
CA LYS A 147 15.13 -25.49 25.93
C LYS A 147 14.91 -25.17 27.40
N TYR A 148 15.40 -26.06 28.26
CA TYR A 148 15.51 -25.86 29.70
C TYR A 148 16.92 -25.37 30.02
N ASP A 149 17.07 -24.54 31.03
CA ASP A 149 18.39 -24.26 31.60
C ASP A 149 18.92 -25.48 32.39
N SER A 150 20.17 -25.39 32.85
CA SER A 150 20.83 -26.43 33.66
C SER A 150 20.14 -26.72 35.00
N GLU A 151 19.16 -25.91 35.39
CA GLU A 151 18.38 -26.05 36.63
C GLU A 151 16.95 -26.56 36.37
N GLY A 152 16.59 -26.85 35.11
CA GLY A 152 15.30 -27.42 34.73
C GLY A 152 14.17 -26.41 34.60
N ASN A 153 14.46 -25.10 34.57
CA ASN A 153 13.46 -24.07 34.35
C ASN A 153 13.23 -23.81 32.85
N ARG A 154 11.96 -23.59 32.47
CA ARG A 154 11.58 -23.31 31.08
C ARG A 154 12.07 -21.91 30.71
N ILE A 155 12.95 -21.81 29.73
CA ILE A 155 13.42 -20.51 29.22
C ILE A 155 12.29 -19.89 28.40
N GLU A 156 11.60 -18.91 28.99
CA GLU A 156 10.52 -18.17 28.33
C GLU A 156 11.13 -17.23 27.29
N ASN A 157 11.21 -17.67 26.04
CA ASN A 157 11.59 -16.79 24.95
C ASN A 157 10.45 -15.79 24.71
N SER A 158 10.61 -14.59 25.25
CA SER A 158 9.75 -13.43 25.00
C SER A 158 9.92 -12.98 23.54
N TYR A 159 9.27 -13.68 22.61
CA TYR A 159 8.98 -13.16 21.27
C TYR A 159 7.67 -12.38 21.31
N LYS A 160 7.63 -11.31 22.12
CA LYS A 160 6.59 -10.29 22.00
C LYS A 160 7.08 -9.17 21.10
N ASN A 161 6.42 -9.07 19.95
CA ASN A 161 6.36 -7.94 19.00
C ASN A 161 7.43 -7.89 17.90
N LEU A 162 7.13 -8.59 16.80
CA LEU A 162 7.54 -8.16 15.46
C LEU A 162 6.29 -7.72 14.68
N ASN A 163 6.10 -6.39 14.69
CA ASN A 163 5.30 -5.54 13.82
C ASN A 163 4.06 -6.14 13.14
N LYS A 164 2.95 -6.10 13.88
CA LYS A 164 1.67 -5.70 13.29
C LYS A 164 1.71 -4.16 13.26
N ASN A 165 1.76 -3.55 12.07
CA ASN A 165 1.63 -2.10 11.91
C ASN A 165 0.20 -1.65 12.27
N SER A 166 -0.14 -1.67 13.55
CA SER A 166 -1.12 -0.75 14.12
C SER A 166 -0.31 0.41 14.69
N ILE A 167 -0.54 1.63 14.21
CA ILE A 167 0.04 2.82 14.82
C ILE A 167 -0.60 2.95 16.21
N THR A 168 0.06 2.39 17.22
CA THR A 168 -0.37 2.52 18.61
C THR A 168 0.02 3.90 19.10
N TYR A 169 -0.90 4.62 19.74
CA TYR A 169 -0.78 5.99 20.26
C TYR A 169 0.59 6.32 20.89
N ASN A 170 1.19 5.36 21.59
CA ASN A 170 2.49 5.46 22.25
C ASN A 170 3.68 5.74 21.29
N LYS A 171 3.55 5.48 19.99
CA LYS A 171 4.61 5.73 18.99
C LYS A 171 4.60 7.18 18.48
N LEU A 172 3.43 7.83 18.47
CA LEU A 172 3.30 9.24 18.09
C LEU A 172 3.86 10.18 19.17
N GLU A 173 3.60 9.84 20.44
CA GLU A 173 4.07 10.58 21.62
C GLU A 173 5.60 10.66 21.70
N LYS A 174 6.30 9.58 21.33
CA LYS A 174 7.78 9.54 21.32
C LYS A 174 8.42 10.24 20.13
N ALA A 175 7.73 10.35 19.00
CA ALA A 175 8.27 10.96 17.78
C ALA A 175 8.15 12.50 17.80
N HIS A 176 7.05 13.03 18.34
CA HIS A 176 6.78 14.47 18.39
C HIS A 176 6.13 14.89 19.72
N PRO A 177 6.87 14.83 20.86
CA PRO A 177 6.31 15.14 22.18
C PRO A 177 5.71 16.56 22.23
N PHE A 178 6.31 17.52 21.53
CA PHE A 178 5.83 18.90 21.50
C PHE A 178 4.43 19.05 20.88
N ILE A 179 4.15 18.36 19.77
CA ILE A 179 2.86 18.46 19.06
C ILE A 179 1.74 17.84 19.92
N PHE A 180 2.05 16.75 20.62
CA PHE A 180 1.12 16.11 21.55
C PHE A 180 0.76 17.03 22.73
N TRP A 181 1.76 17.60 23.40
CA TRP A 181 1.52 18.52 24.52
C TRP A 181 0.82 19.81 24.08
N ALA A 182 1.15 20.35 22.91
CA ALA A 182 0.50 21.54 22.37
C ALA A 182 -1.01 21.31 22.11
N THR A 183 -1.36 20.19 21.47
CA THR A 183 -2.77 19.87 21.19
C THR A 183 -3.55 19.56 22.47
N PHE A 184 -2.95 18.86 23.43
CA PHE A 184 -3.56 18.59 24.74
C PHE A 184 -3.87 19.87 25.54
N ILE A 185 -2.93 20.82 25.57
CA ILE A 185 -3.14 22.12 26.24
C ILE A 185 -4.26 22.92 25.57
N ILE A 186 -4.31 22.96 24.24
CA ILE A 186 -5.38 23.65 23.51
C ILE A 186 -6.75 23.04 23.87
N PHE A 187 -6.88 21.71 23.88
CA PHE A 187 -8.13 21.06 24.27
C PHE A 187 -8.55 21.37 25.71
N ILE A 188 -7.62 21.34 26.67
CA ILE A 188 -7.92 21.68 28.06
C ILE A 188 -8.38 23.14 28.21
N THR A 189 -7.70 24.07 27.54
CA THR A 189 -8.08 25.49 27.62
C THR A 189 -9.48 25.74 27.06
N LEU A 190 -9.83 25.12 25.92
CA LEU A 190 -11.18 25.19 25.36
C LEU A 190 -12.22 24.57 26.30
N PHE A 191 -11.92 23.43 26.90
CA PHE A 191 -12.82 22.75 27.83
C PHE A 191 -13.09 23.59 29.07
N ILE A 192 -12.07 24.24 29.64
CA ILE A 192 -12.22 25.17 30.77
C ILE A 192 -13.07 26.38 30.37
N PHE A 193 -12.87 26.94 29.18
CA PHE A 193 -13.69 28.05 28.67
C PHE A 193 -15.17 27.67 28.55
N ILE A 194 -15.44 26.48 28.02
CA ILE A 194 -16.81 25.95 27.90
C ILE A 194 -17.44 25.78 29.29
N ILE A 195 -16.74 25.15 30.23
CA ILE A 195 -17.23 24.99 31.61
C ILE A 195 -17.49 26.35 32.26
N ASN A 196 -16.57 27.31 32.14
CA ASN A 196 -16.75 28.65 32.71
C ASN A 196 -17.93 29.39 32.08
N TYR A 197 -18.15 29.22 30.78
CA TYR A 197 -19.31 29.77 30.09
C TYR A 197 -20.62 29.17 30.61
N PHE A 198 -20.67 27.84 30.79
CA PHE A 198 -21.83 27.15 31.35
C PHE A 198 -22.09 27.56 32.81
N ILE A 199 -21.06 27.64 33.65
CA ILE A 199 -21.18 28.08 35.04
C ILE A 199 -21.69 29.53 35.08
N LYS A 200 -21.08 30.45 34.32
CA LYS A 200 -21.56 31.83 34.26
C LYS A 200 -23.01 31.91 33.78
N SER A 201 -23.38 31.15 32.76
CA SER A 201 -24.76 31.10 32.23
C SER A 201 -25.78 30.51 33.23
N LEU A 202 -25.34 29.65 34.14
CA LEU A 202 -26.17 29.10 35.22
C LEU A 202 -26.35 30.11 36.36
N PHE A 203 -25.35 30.92 36.67
CA PHE A 203 -25.39 31.91 37.75
C PHE A 203 -25.90 33.30 37.34
N THR A 204 -26.01 33.65 36.06
CA THR A 204 -26.68 34.89 35.60
C THR A 204 -28.19 34.76 35.46
N LYS A 205 -28.76 33.58 35.74
CA LYS A 205 -30.21 33.32 35.73
C LYS A 205 -30.85 33.23 37.13
N PHE A 206 -30.11 33.62 38.17
CA PHE A 206 -30.64 33.86 39.52
C PHE A 206 -30.54 35.34 39.88
#